data_AF-A0A7R9DYM9-F1
#
_entry.id   AF-A0A7R9DYM9-F1
#
_cell.length_a   1.000
_cell.length_b   1.000
_cell.length_c   1.000
_cell.angle_alpha   90.00
_cell.angle_beta   90.00
_cell.angle_gamma   90.00
#
_symmetry.space_group_name_H-M   'P 1'
#
loop_
_entity.id
_entity.type
_entity.pdbx_description
1 polymer ?
#
loop_
_entity_poly.entity_id
_entity_poly.type
_entity_poly.pdbx_seq_one_letter_code
_entity_poly.pdbx_strand_id
1 'polypeptide(L)'
;MIEQLRWMRLVMDPLGKAAEIVEVDSLKRWSHSPAVHHLTGEEKNQSDSPFPYNPQINDKIVLWIGDISLLNVDAVVNTTNESLTEWNPTSERIFQRAGPTLRIEVEEEVQDCRTGEVRVTQGHNLPARFIIHTVGPKYNIKYQSAAENTLHFCYRNVLQKARELEISSIALCVINSVRRNFPPDEGAHIALRTVRRFLDQFGSSLDTVVFVVDNTDIGIYEVLLPLYFPRSTEEEEVALWQLPANVGGANGEPVQPDRQIRIIDNPQHSLDGIGKVELEEVNPHLCRGRVENHLGKTTPSSPDRDSNLDLPVLSSRAQHDTRVSQLRHRGG
;
A
#
# COMPACT_ATOMS: atom_id res chain seq x y z
N MET A 1 -24.82 -27.57 27.57
CA MET A 1 -24.01 -28.61 26.89
C MET A 1 -24.32 -28.64 25.39
N ILE A 2 -24.29 -27.48 24.71
CA ILE A 2 -24.51 -27.34 23.24
C ILE A 2 -23.63 -26.18 22.71
N GLU A 3 -22.39 -26.04 23.17
CA GLU A 3 -21.48 -24.96 22.68
C GLU A 3 -20.02 -25.43 22.49
N GLN A 4 -19.79 -26.68 22.08
CA GLN A 4 -18.42 -27.16 21.79
C GLN A 4 -18.24 -27.83 20.42
N LEU A 5 -19.20 -27.71 19.50
CA LEU A 5 -19.13 -28.38 18.20
C LEU A 5 -19.25 -27.42 17.01
N ARG A 6 -18.42 -26.36 16.97
CA ARG A 6 -18.39 -25.44 15.81
C ARG A 6 -17.01 -25.16 15.20
N TRP A 7 -15.93 -25.81 15.63
CA TRP A 7 -14.57 -25.44 15.18
C TRP A 7 -13.67 -26.58 14.68
N MET A 8 -14.23 -27.63 14.06
CA MET A 8 -13.43 -28.62 13.32
C MET A 8 -13.89 -28.72 11.86
N ARG A 9 -13.86 -27.60 11.14
CA ARG A 9 -13.92 -27.64 9.68
C ARG A 9 -12.55 -28.13 9.20
N LEU A 10 -12.40 -29.45 9.08
CA LEU A 10 -11.24 -30.06 8.45
C LEU A 10 -11.19 -29.58 7.00
N VAL A 11 -10.25 -28.68 6.70
CA VAL A 11 -9.86 -28.38 5.33
C VAL A 11 -9.16 -29.64 4.83
N MET A 12 -9.88 -30.45 4.05
CA MET A 12 -9.34 -31.66 3.44
C MET A 12 -8.92 -31.36 2.00
N ASP A 13 -7.68 -31.71 1.66
CA ASP A 13 -7.25 -31.82 0.26
C ASP A 13 -8.07 -32.93 -0.44
N PRO A 14 -8.34 -32.86 -1.76
CA PRO A 14 -8.95 -33.96 -2.54
C PRO A 14 -8.34 -35.36 -2.32
N LEU A 15 -7.13 -35.48 -1.77
CA LEU A 15 -6.47 -36.75 -1.40
C LEU A 15 -6.71 -37.20 0.05
N GLY A 16 -7.52 -36.50 0.86
CA GLY A 16 -7.85 -36.89 2.23
C GLY A 16 -6.72 -36.67 3.26
N LYS A 17 -5.64 -35.98 2.89
CA LYS A 17 -4.68 -35.44 3.87
C LYS A 17 -5.27 -34.21 4.55
N ALA A 18 -5.13 -34.13 5.87
CA ALA A 18 -5.38 -32.90 6.61
C ALA A 18 -4.52 -31.80 5.99
N ALA A 19 -5.13 -30.69 5.57
CA ALA A 19 -4.38 -29.59 5.01
C ALA A 19 -3.37 -29.10 6.06
N GLU A 20 -2.12 -28.90 5.64
CA GLU A 20 -1.06 -28.36 6.50
C GLU A 20 -1.49 -26.95 6.92
N ILE A 21 -1.90 -26.78 8.17
CA ILE A 21 -2.27 -25.49 8.78
C ILE A 21 -1.15 -25.12 9.74
N VAL A 22 -0.71 -23.88 9.66
CA VAL A 22 0.34 -23.33 10.52
C VAL A 22 -0.31 -22.41 11.55
N GLU A 23 -0.32 -22.83 12.80
CA GLU A 23 -0.81 -22.02 13.92
C GLU A 23 0.15 -20.86 14.19
N VAL A 24 -0.36 -19.64 14.24
CA VAL A 24 0.46 -18.44 14.47
C VAL A 24 1.27 -18.51 15.77
N ASP A 25 0.72 -19.14 16.81
CA ASP A 25 1.38 -19.31 18.11
C ASP A 25 2.55 -20.30 18.08
N SER A 26 2.62 -21.16 17.05
CA SER A 26 3.77 -22.06 16.86
C SER A 26 4.99 -21.35 16.25
N LEU A 27 4.80 -20.14 15.72
CA LEU A 27 5.86 -19.38 15.08
C LEU A 27 6.74 -18.65 16.10
N LYS A 28 8.03 -18.61 15.80
CA LYS A 28 9.02 -17.93 16.64
C LYS A 28 8.83 -16.41 16.58
N ARG A 29 8.53 -15.79 17.72
CA ARG A 29 8.50 -14.31 17.87
C ARG A 29 9.89 -13.71 17.67
N TRP A 30 9.95 -12.51 17.12
CA TRP A 30 11.18 -11.77 16.87
C TRP A 30 11.96 -11.47 18.16
N SER A 31 11.24 -11.22 19.26
CA SER A 31 11.78 -11.10 20.64
C SER A 31 12.66 -12.28 21.05
N HIS A 32 12.41 -13.48 20.53
CA HIS A 32 13.14 -14.71 20.85
C HIS A 32 14.24 -15.06 19.82
N SER A 33 14.44 -14.23 18.79
CA SER A 33 15.48 -14.45 17.79
C SER A 33 16.85 -13.94 18.26
N PRO A 34 17.92 -14.75 18.13
CA PRO A 34 19.23 -14.38 18.65
C PRO A 34 19.75 -13.12 17.97
N ALA A 35 20.27 -12.17 18.75
CA ALA A 35 20.97 -11.01 18.23
C ALA A 35 22.21 -11.45 17.43
N VAL A 36 22.43 -10.85 16.25
CA VAL A 36 23.50 -11.31 15.32
C VAL A 36 24.79 -10.50 15.50
N HIS A 37 24.83 -9.50 16.39
CA HIS A 37 26.00 -8.63 16.53
C HIS A 37 26.66 -8.68 17.91
N HIS A 38 27.98 -8.92 17.87
CA HIS A 38 28.95 -8.64 18.92
C HIS A 38 30.00 -7.71 18.33
N LEU A 39 30.02 -6.42 18.68
CA LEU A 39 31.22 -5.58 18.55
C LEU A 39 31.29 -4.48 19.60
N THR A 40 32.54 -4.23 20.02
CA THR A 40 33.04 -3.29 21.02
C THR A 40 33.28 -1.90 20.41
N GLY A 41 32.77 -0.83 20.99
CA GLY A 41 33.18 0.52 20.56
C GLY A 41 32.39 1.68 21.16
N GLU A 42 33.08 2.39 22.05
CA GLU A 42 32.92 3.76 22.56
C GLU A 42 31.52 4.37 22.77
N GLU A 43 31.22 4.60 24.04
CA GLU A 43 30.15 5.46 24.54
C GLU A 43 30.28 6.89 23.95
N LYS A 44 29.19 7.42 23.35
CA LYS A 44 28.76 8.83 23.55
C LYS A 44 27.47 9.26 22.84
N ASN A 45 26.86 10.25 23.51
CA ASN A 45 25.80 11.21 23.15
C ASN A 45 24.46 10.63 22.68
N GLN A 46 23.53 10.58 23.65
CA GLN A 46 22.09 10.38 23.50
C GLN A 46 21.50 11.22 22.36
N SER A 47 21.49 10.65 21.16
CA SER A 47 20.50 10.96 20.13
C SER A 47 19.35 10.00 20.37
N ASP A 48 18.15 10.52 20.64
CA ASP A 48 16.95 9.67 20.75
C ASP A 48 16.82 8.85 19.46
N SER A 49 16.94 7.52 19.57
CA SER A 49 16.78 6.64 18.42
C SER A 49 15.39 6.86 17.81
N PRO A 50 15.26 6.96 16.48
CA PRO A 50 13.95 7.07 15.86
C PRO A 50 13.08 5.82 16.10
N PHE A 51 13.72 4.68 16.43
CA PHE A 51 13.08 3.39 16.70
C PHE A 51 13.69 2.76 17.97
N PRO A 52 13.26 3.20 19.17
CA PRO A 52 13.81 2.69 20.42
C PRO A 52 13.47 1.21 20.64
N TYR A 53 14.29 0.51 21.41
CA TYR A 53 14.02 -0.84 21.89
C TYR A 53 12.68 -0.90 22.62
N ASN A 54 11.81 -1.81 22.18
CA ASN A 54 10.50 -2.02 22.77
C ASN A 54 10.17 -3.53 22.77
N PRO A 55 10.33 -4.23 23.91
CA PRO A 55 10.10 -5.68 23.97
C PRO A 55 8.65 -6.06 23.68
N GLN A 56 7.69 -5.21 24.06
CA GLN A 56 6.26 -5.45 23.80
C GLN A 56 5.91 -5.38 22.32
N ILE A 57 6.56 -4.48 21.56
CA ILE A 57 6.40 -4.44 20.10
C ILE A 57 7.12 -5.63 19.45
N ASN A 58 8.33 -5.96 19.89
CA ASN A 58 9.11 -7.06 19.33
C ASN A 58 8.43 -8.42 19.50
N ASP A 59 7.70 -8.62 20.60
CA ASP A 59 6.96 -9.86 20.85
C ASP A 59 5.76 -10.04 19.89
N LYS A 60 5.30 -8.97 19.26
CA LYS A 60 4.22 -9.00 18.26
C LYS A 60 4.74 -9.38 16.86
N ILE A 61 6.04 -9.26 16.60
CA ILE A 61 6.60 -9.46 15.26
C ILE A 61 6.99 -10.92 15.06
N VAL A 62 6.66 -11.46 13.89
CA VAL A 62 7.14 -12.74 13.40
C VAL A 62 7.70 -12.54 12.00
N LEU A 63 8.90 -13.07 11.75
CA LEU A 63 9.44 -13.22 10.39
C LEU A 63 9.33 -14.69 10.01
N TRP A 64 8.64 -14.99 8.92
CA TRP A 64 8.38 -16.37 8.51
C TRP A 64 8.55 -16.55 7.01
N ILE A 65 9.26 -17.61 6.64
CA ILE A 65 9.38 -18.05 5.25
C ILE A 65 8.33 -19.14 5.02
N GLY A 66 7.41 -18.91 4.08
CA GLY A 66 6.41 -19.93 3.77
C GLY A 66 5.22 -19.43 2.96
N ASP A 67 4.24 -20.31 2.82
CA ASP A 67 2.99 -20.02 2.12
C ASP A 67 1.98 -19.35 3.07
N ILE A 68 1.72 -18.07 2.83
CA ILE A 68 0.78 -17.26 3.61
C ILE A 68 -0.62 -17.90 3.70
N SER A 69 -1.04 -18.70 2.72
CA SER A 69 -2.36 -19.34 2.71
C SER A 69 -2.52 -20.45 3.77
N LEU A 70 -1.41 -20.92 4.36
CA LEU A 70 -1.42 -21.95 5.39
C LEU A 70 -1.62 -21.38 6.81
N LEU A 71 -1.45 -20.07 7.00
CA LEU A 71 -1.47 -19.44 8.32
C LEU A 71 -2.88 -19.34 8.89
N ASN A 72 -3.05 -19.84 10.12
CA ASN A 72 -4.23 -19.58 10.94
C ASN A 72 -4.05 -18.24 11.67
N VAL A 73 -4.51 -17.17 11.02
CA VAL A 73 -4.51 -15.77 11.50
C VAL A 73 -5.86 -15.13 11.19
N ASP A 74 -6.18 -14.00 11.79
CA ASP A 74 -7.46 -13.36 11.48
C ASP A 74 -7.50 -12.82 10.05
N ALA A 75 -6.41 -12.25 9.53
CA ALA A 75 -6.34 -11.83 8.14
C ALA A 75 -5.00 -12.13 7.47
N VAL A 76 -5.07 -12.51 6.20
CA VAL A 76 -3.93 -12.56 5.29
C VAL A 76 -4.02 -11.41 4.29
N VAL A 77 -2.88 -10.86 3.90
CA VAL A 77 -2.81 -9.83 2.86
C VAL A 77 -2.56 -10.47 1.50
N ASN A 78 -3.37 -10.08 0.52
CA ASN A 78 -3.14 -10.40 -0.88
C ASN A 78 -2.69 -9.15 -1.64
N THR A 79 -1.59 -9.24 -2.38
CA THR A 79 -1.17 -8.20 -3.31
C THR A 79 -1.63 -8.55 -4.73
N THR A 80 -2.24 -7.59 -5.43
CA THR A 80 -2.83 -7.83 -6.76
C THR A 80 -2.87 -6.55 -7.61
N ASN A 81 -3.57 -6.57 -8.76
CA ASN A 81 -3.83 -5.43 -9.64
C ASN A 81 -5.21 -4.80 -9.36
N GLU A 82 -5.49 -3.72 -10.08
CA GLU A 82 -6.69 -2.92 -9.89
C GLU A 82 -8.00 -3.66 -10.16
N SER A 83 -7.95 -4.72 -10.96
CA SER A 83 -9.09 -5.61 -11.25
C SER A 83 -9.08 -6.90 -10.44
N LEU A 84 -8.19 -7.03 -9.44
CA LEU A 84 -8.08 -8.20 -8.55
C LEU A 84 -7.85 -9.55 -9.26
N THR A 85 -7.38 -9.50 -10.51
CA THR A 85 -7.17 -10.68 -11.38
C THR A 85 -5.69 -10.97 -11.63
N GLU A 86 -4.78 -10.23 -11.00
CA GLU A 86 -3.34 -10.43 -11.17
C GLU A 86 -2.93 -11.83 -10.74
N TRP A 87 -2.32 -12.56 -11.66
CA TRP A 87 -1.59 -13.76 -11.32
C TRP A 87 -0.27 -13.39 -10.67
N ASN A 88 -0.04 -13.86 -9.45
CA ASN A 88 1.26 -13.90 -8.80
C ASN A 88 1.29 -15.10 -7.83
N PRO A 89 2.48 -15.60 -7.43
CA PRO A 89 2.57 -16.83 -6.62
C PRO A 89 1.76 -16.77 -5.31
N THR A 90 1.75 -15.62 -4.64
CA THR A 90 1.02 -15.41 -3.38
C THR A 90 -0.49 -15.43 -3.62
N SER A 91 -0.99 -14.61 -4.56
CA SER A 91 -2.39 -14.55 -4.94
C SER A 91 -2.89 -15.92 -5.42
N GLU A 92 -2.11 -16.63 -6.23
CA GLU A 92 -2.47 -17.95 -6.73
C GLU A 92 -2.66 -18.97 -5.59
N ARG A 93 -1.74 -19.03 -4.61
CA ARG A 93 -1.88 -19.91 -3.45
C ARG A 93 -3.12 -19.55 -2.61
N ILE A 94 -3.36 -18.25 -2.40
CA ILE A 94 -4.56 -17.74 -1.70
C ILE A 94 -5.83 -18.19 -2.42
N PHE A 95 -5.96 -17.96 -3.73
CA PHE A 95 -7.15 -18.34 -4.50
C PHE A 95 -7.34 -19.85 -4.61
N GLN A 96 -6.27 -20.61 -4.81
CA GLN A 96 -6.33 -22.06 -4.87
C GLN A 96 -6.87 -22.65 -3.55
N ARG A 97 -6.38 -22.14 -2.41
CA ARG A 97 -6.76 -22.68 -1.11
C ARG A 97 -8.07 -22.13 -0.59
N ALA A 98 -8.39 -20.85 -0.81
CA ALA A 98 -9.69 -20.27 -0.48
C ALA A 98 -10.84 -20.93 -1.26
N GLY A 99 -10.55 -21.43 -2.47
CA GLY A 99 -11.51 -22.11 -3.33
C GLY A 99 -12.26 -21.16 -4.27
N PRO A 100 -13.12 -21.71 -5.15
CA PRO A 100 -13.75 -20.96 -6.23
C PRO A 100 -14.71 -19.87 -5.74
N THR A 101 -15.25 -19.99 -4.51
CA THR A 101 -16.15 -18.99 -3.92
C THR A 101 -15.49 -17.64 -3.71
N LEU A 102 -14.16 -17.59 -3.54
CA LEU A 102 -13.44 -16.33 -3.46
C LEU A 102 -13.51 -15.53 -4.76
N ARG A 103 -13.43 -16.19 -5.92
CA ARG A 103 -13.54 -15.51 -7.21
C ARG A 103 -14.93 -14.89 -7.38
N ILE A 104 -15.97 -15.59 -6.94
CA ILE A 104 -17.35 -15.10 -6.98
C ILE A 104 -17.49 -13.85 -6.12
N GLU A 105 -17.03 -13.86 -4.86
CA GLU A 105 -17.09 -12.68 -3.97
C GLU A 105 -16.31 -11.49 -4.55
N VAL A 106 -15.12 -11.74 -5.10
CA VAL A 106 -14.30 -10.69 -5.75
C VAL A 106 -15.01 -10.08 -6.96
N GLU A 107 -15.64 -10.91 -7.80
CA GLU A 107 -16.34 -10.47 -9.01
C GLU A 107 -17.66 -9.74 -8.70
N GLU A 108 -18.40 -10.19 -7.67
CA GLU A 108 -19.72 -9.66 -7.33
C GLU A 108 -19.66 -8.43 -6.40
N GLU A 109 -18.82 -8.46 -5.37
CA GLU A 109 -18.86 -7.48 -4.27
C GLU A 109 -17.74 -6.44 -4.33
N VAL A 110 -16.56 -6.81 -4.85
CA VAL A 110 -15.37 -5.97 -4.77
C VAL A 110 -15.14 -5.18 -6.07
N GLN A 111 -15.15 -5.86 -7.21
CA GLN A 111 -15.01 -5.34 -8.59
C GLN A 111 -13.68 -4.62 -8.93
N ASP A 112 -13.25 -3.67 -8.11
CA ASP A 112 -12.03 -2.91 -8.29
C ASP A 112 -11.31 -2.57 -6.97
N CYS A 113 -10.03 -2.27 -7.07
CA CYS A 113 -9.22 -1.74 -5.96
C CYS A 113 -8.19 -0.77 -6.53
N ARG A 114 -8.19 0.50 -6.12
CA ARG A 114 -7.19 1.44 -6.65
C ARG A 114 -5.80 1.13 -6.08
N THR A 115 -4.79 1.56 -6.81
CA THR A 115 -3.39 1.51 -6.34
C THR A 115 -3.27 2.24 -4.99
N GLY A 116 -2.72 1.56 -3.97
CA GLY A 116 -2.63 2.05 -2.59
C GLY A 116 -3.88 1.83 -1.73
N GLU A 117 -5.00 1.41 -2.31
CA GLU A 117 -6.25 1.14 -1.60
C GLU A 117 -6.29 -0.30 -1.05
N VAL A 118 -7.31 -0.58 -0.22
CA VAL A 118 -7.59 -1.91 0.28
C VAL A 118 -9.05 -2.31 0.06
N ARG A 119 -9.26 -3.60 -0.16
CA ARG A 119 -10.57 -4.28 -0.19
C ARG A 119 -10.51 -5.51 0.71
N VAL A 120 -11.66 -5.95 1.20
CA VAL A 120 -11.75 -7.06 2.14
C VAL A 120 -12.73 -8.08 1.59
N THR A 121 -12.36 -9.35 1.69
CA THR A 121 -13.24 -10.49 1.45
C THR A 121 -13.17 -11.48 2.62
N GLN A 122 -14.08 -12.44 2.65
CA GLN A 122 -13.98 -13.59 3.56
C GLN A 122 -12.81 -14.51 3.17
N GLY A 123 -12.27 -15.25 4.13
CA GLY A 123 -11.20 -16.23 3.88
C GLY A 123 -11.67 -17.52 3.20
N HIS A 124 -12.98 -17.77 3.13
CA HIS A 124 -13.60 -19.00 2.61
C HIS A 124 -13.02 -20.30 3.22
N ASN A 125 -12.21 -21.04 2.44
CA ASN A 125 -11.58 -22.28 2.88
C ASN A 125 -10.17 -22.06 3.44
N LEU A 126 -9.67 -20.81 3.49
CA LEU A 126 -8.43 -20.50 4.19
C LEU A 126 -8.61 -20.74 5.70
N PRO A 127 -7.53 -21.08 6.42
CA PRO A 127 -7.52 -21.02 7.88
C PRO A 127 -7.80 -19.60 8.38
N ALA A 128 -7.38 -18.59 7.61
CA ALA A 128 -7.62 -17.20 7.94
C ALA A 128 -9.08 -16.76 7.76
N ARG A 129 -9.55 -15.83 8.61
CA ARG A 129 -10.95 -15.37 8.59
C ARG A 129 -11.23 -14.39 7.44
N PHE A 130 -10.26 -13.52 7.14
CA PHE A 130 -10.39 -12.48 6.12
C PHE A 130 -9.19 -12.46 5.17
N ILE A 131 -9.41 -11.92 3.97
CA ILE A 131 -8.36 -11.55 3.03
C ILE A 131 -8.43 -10.05 2.82
N ILE A 132 -7.32 -9.35 3.09
CA ILE A 132 -7.19 -7.92 2.78
C ILE A 132 -6.42 -7.80 1.47
N HIS A 133 -7.12 -7.44 0.40
CA HIS A 133 -6.54 -7.21 -0.92
C HIS A 133 -6.00 -5.79 -1.01
N THR A 134 -4.80 -5.63 -1.54
CA THR A 134 -4.21 -4.31 -1.82
C THR A 134 -3.43 -4.31 -3.13
N VAL A 135 -3.29 -3.13 -3.72
CA VAL A 135 -2.64 -2.97 -5.03
C VAL A 135 -1.37 -2.15 -4.86
N GLY A 136 -0.23 -2.83 -4.97
CA GLY A 136 1.09 -2.22 -4.89
C GLY A 136 1.41 -1.32 -6.09
N PRO A 137 2.32 -0.36 -5.97
CA PRO A 137 2.71 0.53 -7.08
C PRO A 137 3.47 -0.22 -8.17
N LYS A 138 3.31 0.20 -9.43
CA LYS A 138 4.28 -0.11 -10.50
C LYS A 138 5.46 0.84 -10.36
N TYR A 139 6.66 0.33 -10.12
CA TYR A 139 7.83 1.15 -9.89
C TYR A 139 8.42 1.66 -11.22
N ASN A 140 8.71 2.96 -11.24
CA ASN A 140 9.50 3.60 -12.28
C ASN A 140 10.33 4.69 -11.62
N ILE A 141 11.63 4.74 -11.92
CA ILE A 141 12.56 5.71 -11.34
C ILE A 141 12.07 7.17 -11.49
N LYS A 142 11.37 7.50 -12.59
CA LYS A 142 10.80 8.84 -12.82
C LYS A 142 9.69 9.22 -11.82
N TYR A 143 9.04 8.21 -11.25
CA TYR A 143 7.92 8.34 -10.30
C TYR A 143 8.25 7.68 -8.97
N GLN A 144 9.54 7.58 -8.62
CA GLN A 144 10.03 6.91 -7.41
C GLN A 144 9.25 7.34 -6.17
N SER A 145 9.18 8.64 -5.88
CA SER A 145 8.53 9.12 -4.66
C SER A 145 7.03 8.86 -4.62
N ALA A 146 6.36 8.80 -5.78
CA ALA A 146 4.95 8.41 -5.85
C ALA A 146 4.78 6.91 -5.57
N ALA A 147 5.69 6.07 -6.08
CA ALA A 147 5.71 4.65 -5.80
C ALA A 147 5.98 4.37 -4.31
N GLU A 148 6.96 5.03 -3.71
CA GLU A 148 7.27 4.90 -2.28
C GLU A 148 6.07 5.29 -1.40
N ASN A 149 5.44 6.44 -1.69
CA ASN A 149 4.24 6.89 -0.97
C ASN A 149 3.08 5.89 -1.11
N THR A 150 2.88 5.36 -2.31
CA THR A 150 1.85 4.35 -2.57
C THR A 150 2.10 3.08 -1.79
N LEU A 151 3.34 2.58 -1.77
CA LEU A 151 3.67 1.36 -1.02
C LEU A 151 3.45 1.56 0.48
N HIS A 152 3.83 2.73 1.01
CA HIS A 152 3.50 3.13 2.38
C HIS A 152 1.99 3.08 2.63
N PHE A 153 1.17 3.66 1.74
CA PHE A 153 -0.28 3.62 1.86
C PHE A 153 -0.84 2.19 1.82
N CYS A 154 -0.27 1.28 1.03
CA CYS A 154 -0.71 -0.12 1.02
C CYS A 154 -0.61 -0.71 2.43
N TYR A 155 0.57 -0.65 3.07
CA TYR A 155 0.76 -1.16 4.42
C TYR A 155 -0.09 -0.40 5.44
N ARG A 156 -0.14 0.93 5.36
CA ARG A 156 -0.88 1.76 6.33
C ARG A 156 -2.38 1.50 6.29
N ASN A 157 -2.95 1.36 5.09
CA ASN A 157 -4.37 1.10 4.88
C ASN A 157 -4.74 -0.34 5.25
N VAL A 158 -3.86 -1.31 5.00
CA VAL A 158 -4.02 -2.69 5.46
C VAL A 158 -4.12 -2.74 6.99
N LEU A 159 -3.17 -2.12 7.69
CA LEU A 159 -3.15 -2.10 9.16
C LEU A 159 -4.33 -1.30 9.74
N GLN A 160 -4.73 -0.21 9.07
CA GLN A 160 -5.93 0.52 9.45
C GLN A 160 -7.18 -0.34 9.30
N LYS A 161 -7.32 -1.05 8.19
CA LYS A 161 -8.46 -1.93 7.95
C LYS A 161 -8.50 -3.08 8.95
N ALA A 162 -7.34 -3.63 9.32
CA ALA A 162 -7.23 -4.62 10.38
C ALA A 162 -7.83 -4.10 11.70
N ARG A 163 -7.44 -2.89 12.11
CA ARG A 163 -8.00 -2.25 13.30
C ARG A 163 -9.51 -2.01 13.20
N GLU A 164 -10.00 -1.57 12.04
CA GLU A 164 -11.44 -1.34 11.81
C GLU A 164 -12.26 -2.64 11.87
N LEU A 165 -11.66 -3.78 11.51
CA LEU A 165 -12.27 -5.11 11.60
C LEU A 165 -12.06 -5.79 12.96
N GLU A 166 -11.38 -5.12 13.91
CA GLU A 166 -11.05 -5.64 15.24
C GLU A 166 -10.34 -7.00 15.19
N ILE A 167 -9.40 -7.17 14.26
CA ILE A 167 -8.59 -8.38 14.16
C ILE A 167 -7.32 -8.28 15.00
N SER A 168 -6.91 -9.38 15.62
CA SER A 168 -5.73 -9.45 16.52
C SER A 168 -4.47 -9.91 15.79
N SER A 169 -4.60 -10.68 14.71
CA SER A 169 -3.45 -11.27 14.00
C SER A 169 -3.51 -11.04 12.49
N ILE A 170 -2.39 -10.58 11.91
CA ILE A 170 -2.31 -10.30 10.48
C ILE A 170 -1.02 -10.83 9.87
N ALA A 171 -1.13 -11.48 8.71
CA ALA A 171 0.00 -11.89 7.90
C ALA A 171 0.17 -10.97 6.68
N LEU A 172 1.33 -10.33 6.58
CA LEU A 172 1.71 -9.40 5.52
C LEU A 172 2.61 -10.13 4.51
N CYS A 173 2.16 -10.25 3.26
CA CYS A 173 3.05 -10.65 2.17
C CYS A 173 3.96 -9.49 1.72
N VAL A 174 5.03 -9.78 0.99
CA VAL A 174 5.85 -8.76 0.31
C VAL A 174 5.04 -8.10 -0.82
N ILE A 175 4.49 -6.90 -0.56
CA ILE A 175 3.64 -6.16 -1.51
C ILE A 175 4.48 -5.63 -2.70
N ASN A 176 5.73 -5.27 -2.45
CA ASN A 176 6.70 -4.80 -3.44
C ASN A 176 7.26 -5.97 -4.26
N SER A 177 6.41 -6.59 -5.08
CA SER A 177 6.83 -7.74 -5.89
C SER A 177 7.85 -7.38 -6.99
N VAL A 178 8.72 -8.34 -7.31
CA VAL A 178 9.69 -8.27 -8.42
C VAL A 178 9.01 -7.91 -9.75
N ARG A 179 7.77 -8.37 -9.97
CA ARG A 179 6.99 -8.07 -11.19
C ARG A 179 6.67 -6.59 -11.34
N ARG A 180 6.59 -5.86 -10.24
CA ARG A 180 6.35 -4.42 -10.23
C ARG A 180 7.64 -3.60 -10.26
N ASN A 181 8.80 -4.26 -10.40
CA ASN A 181 10.14 -3.69 -10.55
C ASN A 181 10.55 -2.77 -9.39
N PHE A 182 9.98 -2.98 -8.20
CA PHE A 182 10.28 -2.20 -7.02
C PHE A 182 11.57 -2.73 -6.36
N PRO A 183 12.56 -1.87 -6.01
CA PRO A 183 13.78 -2.32 -5.33
C PRO A 183 13.45 -3.03 -4.01
N PRO A 184 13.83 -4.31 -3.83
CA PRO A 184 13.42 -5.11 -2.67
C PRO A 184 13.83 -4.53 -1.32
N ASP A 185 15.02 -3.94 -1.24
CA ASP A 185 15.59 -3.26 -0.08
C ASP A 185 14.79 -2.00 0.31
N GLU A 186 14.54 -1.10 -0.65
CA GLU A 186 13.73 0.11 -0.43
C GLU A 186 12.29 -0.25 -0.02
N GLY A 187 11.73 -1.28 -0.64
CA GLY A 187 10.40 -1.79 -0.30
C GLY A 187 10.32 -2.34 1.12
N ALA A 188 11.34 -3.10 1.55
CA ALA A 188 11.42 -3.63 2.90
C ALA A 188 11.59 -2.52 3.95
N HIS A 189 12.42 -1.50 3.69
CA HIS A 189 12.51 -0.32 4.55
C HIS A 189 11.15 0.36 4.75
N ILE A 190 10.36 0.55 3.68
CA ILE A 190 9.02 1.14 3.76
C ILE A 190 8.05 0.24 4.56
N ALA A 191 8.08 -1.07 4.31
CA ALA A 191 7.23 -2.03 5.01
C ALA A 191 7.49 -2.01 6.53
N LEU A 192 8.76 -2.22 6.92
CA LEU A 192 9.18 -2.32 8.30
C LEU A 192 8.94 -1.02 9.06
N ARG A 193 9.31 0.12 8.47
CA ARG A 193 9.07 1.43 9.06
C ARG A 193 7.59 1.72 9.26
N THR A 194 6.75 1.44 8.26
CA THR A 194 5.31 1.71 8.33
C THR A 194 4.65 0.87 9.42
N VAL A 195 5.00 -0.42 9.49
CA VAL A 195 4.51 -1.32 10.56
C VAL A 195 5.00 -0.86 11.93
N ARG A 196 6.29 -0.50 12.07
CA ARG A 196 6.85 -0.03 13.34
C ARG A 196 6.13 1.22 13.85
N ARG A 197 5.98 2.25 13.01
CA ARG A 197 5.27 3.49 13.37
C ARG A 197 3.80 3.26 13.67
N PHE A 198 3.15 2.35 12.95
CA PHE A 198 1.78 1.96 13.26
C PHE A 198 1.67 1.32 14.64
N LEU A 199 2.58 0.40 15.00
CA LEU A 199 2.58 -0.27 16.29
C LEU A 199 2.99 0.67 17.45
N ASP A 200 3.84 1.66 17.21
CA ASP A 200 4.13 2.70 18.21
C ASP A 200 2.84 3.47 18.60
N GLN A 201 1.93 3.71 17.64
CA GLN A 201 0.69 4.47 17.87
C GLN A 201 -0.51 3.59 18.29
N PHE A 202 -0.63 2.40 17.71
CA PHE A 202 -1.81 1.53 17.80
C PHE A 202 -1.45 0.10 18.21
N GLY A 203 -0.31 -0.10 18.88
CA GLY A 203 0.19 -1.42 19.22
C GLY A 203 -0.76 -2.28 20.05
N SER A 204 -1.68 -1.69 20.82
CA SER A 204 -2.71 -2.42 21.57
C SER A 204 -3.79 -3.06 20.69
N SER A 205 -3.89 -2.69 19.41
CA SER A 205 -4.91 -3.22 18.48
C SER A 205 -4.50 -4.51 17.76
N LEU A 206 -3.23 -4.90 17.82
CA LEU A 206 -2.69 -6.09 17.16
C LEU A 206 -1.82 -6.90 18.11
N ASP A 207 -2.08 -8.19 18.22
CA ASP A 207 -1.31 -9.14 19.03
C ASP A 207 -0.16 -9.75 18.22
N THR A 208 -0.36 -9.95 16.91
CA THR A 208 0.68 -10.55 16.06
C THR A 208 0.68 -9.97 14.64
N VAL A 209 1.86 -9.59 14.15
CA VAL A 209 2.13 -9.23 12.76
C VAL A 209 3.18 -10.17 12.20
N VAL A 210 2.79 -10.97 11.20
CA VAL A 210 3.68 -11.91 10.53
C VAL A 210 4.14 -11.31 9.20
N PHE A 211 5.43 -11.04 9.06
CA PHE A 211 6.04 -10.79 7.75
C PHE A 211 6.30 -12.13 7.07
N VAL A 212 5.50 -12.42 6.03
CA VAL A 212 5.63 -13.63 5.22
C VAL A 212 6.46 -13.31 3.99
N VAL A 213 7.63 -13.94 3.91
CA VAL A 213 8.64 -13.68 2.88
C VAL A 213 8.98 -14.95 2.10
N ASP A 214 9.44 -14.80 0.86
CA ASP A 214 10.04 -15.89 0.10
C ASP A 214 11.55 -16.00 0.41
N ASN A 215 12.18 -17.10 -0.01
CA ASN A 215 13.63 -17.30 0.16
C ASN A 215 14.49 -16.20 -0.49
N THR A 216 13.94 -15.45 -1.46
CA THR A 216 14.63 -14.33 -2.11
C THR A 216 14.70 -13.08 -1.24
N ASP A 217 13.75 -12.90 -0.33
CA ASP A 217 13.61 -11.68 0.46
C ASP A 217 14.07 -11.86 1.91
N ILE A 218 14.20 -13.11 2.39
CA ILE A 218 14.53 -13.38 3.80
C ILE A 218 15.80 -12.66 4.26
N GLY A 219 16.89 -12.71 3.48
CA GLY A 219 18.15 -12.08 3.87
C GLY A 219 18.04 -10.56 4.00
N ILE A 220 17.17 -9.92 3.21
CA ILE A 220 16.89 -8.48 3.32
C ILE A 220 16.19 -8.20 4.64
N TYR A 221 15.12 -8.96 4.96
CA TYR A 221 14.37 -8.75 6.19
C TYR A 221 15.19 -9.08 7.44
N GLU A 222 16.03 -10.12 7.42
CA GLU A 222 16.92 -10.46 8.54
C GLU A 222 17.92 -9.33 8.87
N VAL A 223 18.44 -8.65 7.85
CA VAL A 223 19.36 -7.51 8.01
C VAL A 223 18.62 -6.25 8.45
N LEU A 224 17.43 -5.98 7.90
CA LEU A 224 16.73 -4.72 8.13
C LEU A 224 15.83 -4.71 9.38
N LEU A 225 15.31 -5.85 9.83
CA LEU A 225 14.46 -5.93 11.03
C LEU A 225 15.11 -5.33 12.28
N PRO A 226 16.38 -5.64 12.61
CA PRO A 226 17.11 -5.00 13.72
C PRO A 226 17.09 -3.47 13.71
N LEU A 227 17.04 -2.86 12.52
CA LEU A 227 17.07 -1.40 12.39
C LEU A 227 15.78 -0.73 12.87
N TYR A 228 14.65 -1.41 12.71
CA TYR A 228 13.32 -0.90 13.05
C TYR A 228 12.74 -1.52 14.32
N PHE A 229 13.19 -2.73 14.65
CA PHE A 229 12.77 -3.54 15.79
C PHE A 229 14.02 -4.07 16.52
N PRO A 230 14.88 -3.18 17.06
CA PRO A 230 16.05 -3.62 17.82
C PRO A 230 15.59 -4.45 19.00
N ARG A 231 16.29 -5.54 19.30
CA ARG A 231 15.95 -6.56 20.32
C ARG A 231 16.57 -6.27 21.68
N SER A 232 17.48 -5.32 21.74
CA SER A 232 18.20 -4.87 22.93
C SER A 232 18.63 -3.41 22.75
N THR A 233 19.04 -2.77 23.85
CA THR A 233 19.62 -1.42 23.82
C THR A 233 20.91 -1.37 23.00
N GLU A 234 21.72 -2.43 23.04
CA GLU A 234 22.96 -2.50 22.26
C GLU A 234 22.68 -2.60 20.76
N GLU A 235 21.63 -3.35 20.38
CA GLU A 235 21.22 -3.43 18.98
C GLU A 235 20.59 -2.11 18.49
N GLU A 236 19.89 -1.38 19.37
CA GLU A 236 19.39 -0.04 19.07
C GLU A 236 20.53 0.94 18.77
N GLU A 237 21.59 0.93 19.57
CA GLU A 237 22.77 1.78 19.35
C GLU A 237 23.47 1.45 18.02
N VAL A 238 23.59 0.16 17.68
CA VAL A 238 24.15 -0.27 16.39
C VAL A 238 23.26 0.13 15.22
N ALA A 239 21.93 -0.04 15.38
CA ALA A 239 20.94 0.30 14.36
C ALA A 239 21.01 1.78 13.97
N LEU A 240 21.28 2.67 14.92
CA LEU A 240 21.37 4.12 14.68
C LEU A 240 22.38 4.48 13.59
N TRP A 241 23.48 3.75 13.50
CA TRP A 241 24.55 3.97 12.50
C TRP A 241 24.23 3.38 11.12
N GLN A 242 23.26 2.46 11.05
CA GLN A 242 22.91 1.71 9.84
C GLN A 242 21.58 2.15 9.22
N LEU A 243 20.78 2.95 9.95
CA LEU A 243 19.54 3.50 9.43
C LEU A 243 19.80 4.41 8.22
N PRO A 244 18.91 4.38 7.21
CA PRO A 244 19.01 5.30 6.09
C PRO A 244 18.83 6.74 6.56
N ALA A 245 19.43 7.70 5.85
CA ALA A 245 19.32 9.14 6.17
C ALA A 245 17.86 9.62 6.26
N ASN A 246 16.96 8.98 5.52
CA ASN A 246 15.52 9.24 5.58
C ASN A 246 14.79 8.11 6.32
N VAL A 247 14.57 8.31 7.61
CA VAL A 247 13.80 7.39 8.46
C VAL A 247 12.30 7.61 8.40
N GLY A 248 11.79 8.32 7.39
CA GLY A 248 10.37 8.62 7.17
C GLY A 248 9.76 9.55 8.21
N GLY A 249 8.49 9.91 7.98
CA GLY A 249 7.72 10.78 8.86
C GLY A 249 7.14 10.04 10.06
N ALA A 250 6.28 10.72 10.82
CA ALA A 250 5.71 10.20 12.06
C ALA A 250 4.81 8.98 11.87
N ASN A 251 4.23 8.79 10.67
CA ASN A 251 3.44 7.62 10.31
C ASN A 251 4.22 6.61 9.46
N GLY A 252 5.50 6.87 9.19
CA GLY A 252 6.37 6.04 8.36
C GLY A 252 6.36 6.40 6.86
N GLU A 253 5.65 7.46 6.49
CA GLU A 253 5.61 7.99 5.13
C GLU A 253 6.99 8.44 4.65
N PRO A 254 7.35 8.24 3.38
CA PRO A 254 8.57 8.79 2.80
C PRO A 254 8.59 10.32 2.89
N VAL A 255 9.65 10.90 3.47
CA VAL A 255 9.84 12.36 3.50
C VAL A 255 10.58 12.79 2.25
N GLN A 256 9.98 13.67 1.44
CA GLN A 256 10.73 14.28 0.34
C GLN A 256 11.48 15.50 0.88
N PRO A 257 12.77 15.69 0.55
CA PRO A 257 13.41 16.97 0.79
C PRO A 257 12.65 18.03 -0.01
N ASP A 258 12.28 19.14 0.64
CA ASP A 258 11.53 20.23 0.01
C ASP A 258 12.20 20.61 -1.31
N ARG A 259 11.44 20.46 -2.41
CA ARG A 259 11.86 21.05 -3.68
C ARG A 259 11.75 22.55 -3.49
N GLN A 260 12.88 23.23 -3.30
CA GLN A 260 12.91 24.70 -3.35
C GLN A 260 12.22 25.15 -4.63
N ILE A 261 11.03 25.73 -4.50
CA ILE A 261 10.35 26.39 -5.62
C ILE A 261 11.23 27.59 -5.95
N ARG A 262 12.06 27.47 -6.98
CA ARG A 262 12.69 28.64 -7.59
C ARG A 262 11.58 29.38 -8.32
N ILE A 263 10.98 30.36 -7.65
CA ILE A 263 10.22 31.39 -8.35
C ILE A 263 11.26 32.14 -9.18
N ILE A 264 11.36 31.79 -10.45
CA ILE A 264 12.13 32.55 -11.41
C ILE A 264 11.20 33.70 -11.78
N ASP A 265 11.50 34.92 -11.34
CA ASP A 265 10.80 36.09 -11.85
C ASP A 265 10.96 36.09 -13.38
N ASN A 266 9.85 36.08 -14.11
CA ASN A 266 9.85 36.06 -15.56
C ASN A 266 10.49 37.37 -16.09
N PRO A 267 11.64 37.35 -16.78
CA PRO A 267 12.35 38.58 -17.16
C PRO A 267 11.66 39.41 -18.26
N GLN A 268 10.45 39.05 -18.70
CA GLN A 268 9.78 39.65 -19.85
C GLN A 268 8.88 40.85 -19.54
N HIS A 269 8.95 41.41 -18.33
CA HIS A 269 8.34 42.72 -18.03
C HIS A 269 9.38 43.78 -17.65
N SER A 270 10.42 43.92 -18.48
CA SER A 270 11.44 44.95 -18.31
C SER A 270 11.85 45.59 -19.64
N LEU A 271 10.91 46.16 -20.38
CA LEU A 271 11.09 47.10 -21.51
C LEU A 271 9.76 47.90 -21.61
N ASP A 272 9.65 49.23 -21.68
CA ASP A 272 10.58 50.32 -21.94
C ASP A 272 10.08 51.61 -21.27
N GLY A 273 11.01 52.50 -20.94
CA GLY A 273 10.71 53.78 -20.29
C GLY A 273 10.08 54.82 -21.21
N ILE A 274 9.17 55.62 -20.66
CA ILE A 274 8.89 56.99 -21.11
C ILE A 274 8.60 57.86 -19.88
N GLY A 275 9.37 58.94 -19.73
CA GLY A 275 8.95 60.16 -19.05
C GLY A 275 9.34 60.29 -17.58
N LYS A 276 10.48 60.97 -17.34
CA LYS A 276 10.67 61.74 -16.10
C LYS A 276 9.50 62.70 -15.94
N VAL A 277 8.79 62.62 -14.82
CA VAL A 277 8.06 63.77 -14.27
C VAL A 277 8.40 63.79 -12.77
N GLU A 278 9.25 64.73 -12.39
CA GLU A 278 9.35 65.18 -11.00
C GLU A 278 8.01 65.83 -10.64
N LEU A 279 7.37 65.33 -9.59
CA LEU A 279 6.34 66.10 -8.88
C LEU A 279 6.63 66.04 -7.40
N GLU A 280 6.89 67.24 -6.90
CA GLU A 280 7.17 67.64 -5.53
C GLU A 280 6.06 67.23 -4.56
N GLU A 281 6.44 67.05 -3.30
CA GLU A 281 5.54 66.91 -2.17
C GLU A 281 4.61 68.13 -2.06
N VAL A 282 3.29 67.90 -2.01
CA VAL A 282 2.34 68.87 -1.45
C VAL A 282 1.46 68.20 -0.41
N ASN A 283 1.52 68.81 0.78
CA ASN A 283 0.87 68.50 2.05
C ASN A 283 -0.67 68.37 1.96
N PRO A 284 -1.31 67.65 2.90
CA PRO A 284 -2.70 67.25 2.85
C PRO A 284 -3.60 68.30 3.49
N HIS A 285 -4.46 68.95 2.70
CA HIS A 285 -5.74 69.48 3.18
C HIS A 285 -6.62 69.73 1.95
N LEU A 286 -7.75 69.03 1.83
CA LEU A 286 -9.09 69.64 1.85
C LEU A 286 -10.18 68.64 1.40
N CYS A 287 -11.23 68.55 2.23
CA CYS A 287 -12.61 68.16 1.94
C CYS A 287 -13.03 66.67 1.85
N ARG A 288 -13.38 66.15 3.03
CA ARG A 288 -14.74 65.72 3.44
C ARG A 288 -15.67 65.13 2.36
N GLY A 289 -16.21 63.94 2.66
CA GLY A 289 -17.65 63.71 2.44
C GLY A 289 -18.12 62.29 2.15
N ARG A 290 -18.49 61.58 3.22
CA ARG A 290 -19.69 60.73 3.39
C ARG A 290 -19.87 59.47 2.52
N VAL A 291 -19.95 58.37 3.26
CA VAL A 291 -20.50 57.05 2.95
C VAL A 291 -22.00 57.13 2.62
N GLU A 292 -22.45 56.39 1.61
CA GLU A 292 -23.72 55.63 1.67
C GLU A 292 -23.80 54.55 0.57
N ASN A 293 -24.18 53.34 1.01
CA ASN A 293 -24.55 52.17 0.22
C ASN A 293 -25.82 52.44 -0.59
N HIS A 294 -26.09 51.69 -1.68
CA HIS A 294 -27.44 51.16 -2.00
C HIS A 294 -27.41 49.99 -3.00
N LEU A 295 -28.33 49.05 -2.73
CA LEU A 295 -28.64 47.78 -3.38
C LEU A 295 -29.16 47.89 -4.83
N GLY A 296 -28.84 46.88 -5.65
CA GLY A 296 -29.87 46.02 -6.28
C GLY A 296 -30.13 46.15 -7.79
N LYS A 297 -30.06 44.98 -8.46
CA LYS A 297 -31.13 44.29 -9.22
C LYS A 297 -30.79 43.82 -10.66
N THR A 298 -30.90 42.48 -10.79
CA THR A 298 -31.62 41.68 -11.81
C THR A 298 -31.10 41.52 -13.25
N THR A 299 -30.93 40.23 -13.60
CA THR A 299 -30.84 39.56 -14.92
C THR A 299 -32.09 39.75 -15.81
N PRO A 300 -32.10 39.40 -17.12
CA PRO A 300 -32.38 38.00 -17.53
C PRO A 300 -31.82 37.51 -18.90
N SER A 301 -31.71 36.17 -19.01
CA SER A 301 -32.03 35.24 -20.15
C SER A 301 -31.55 35.46 -21.61
N SER A 302 -30.85 34.43 -22.11
CA SER A 302 -30.88 33.69 -23.42
C SER A 302 -31.64 34.22 -24.66
N PRO A 303 -31.26 33.77 -25.88
CA PRO A 303 -32.05 32.70 -26.51
C PRO A 303 -31.26 31.67 -27.36
N ASP A 304 -31.86 30.47 -27.45
CA ASP A 304 -31.62 29.41 -28.44
C ASP A 304 -32.07 29.83 -29.87
N ARG A 305 -31.46 29.23 -30.91
CA ARG A 305 -32.13 28.88 -32.17
C ARG A 305 -31.51 27.65 -32.86
N ASP A 306 -32.40 26.74 -33.21
CA ASP A 306 -32.28 25.52 -34.01
C ASP A 306 -31.80 25.74 -35.46
N SER A 307 -31.22 24.71 -36.08
CA SER A 307 -31.78 24.09 -37.31
C SER A 307 -31.07 22.78 -37.72
N ASN A 308 -31.94 21.83 -38.07
CA ASN A 308 -31.76 20.50 -38.69
C ASN A 308 -30.71 20.38 -39.80
N LEU A 309 -30.16 19.16 -39.94
CA LEU A 309 -30.06 18.43 -41.23
C LEU A 309 -29.75 16.93 -41.02
N ASP A 310 -30.79 16.14 -41.28
CA ASP A 310 -30.92 14.80 -41.87
C ASP A 310 -29.80 13.71 -41.83
N LEU A 311 -30.27 12.51 -41.42
CA LEU A 311 -29.70 11.15 -41.48
C LEU A 311 -29.51 10.62 -42.93
N PRO A 312 -28.76 9.52 -43.19
CA PRO A 312 -29.32 8.17 -42.98
C PRO A 312 -28.38 7.09 -42.42
N VAL A 313 -29.05 6.21 -41.67
CA VAL A 313 -28.71 4.83 -41.32
C VAL A 313 -28.44 3.98 -42.57
N LEU A 314 -27.43 3.10 -42.53
CA LEU A 314 -27.44 1.84 -43.28
C LEU A 314 -26.93 0.69 -42.40
N SER A 315 -27.87 -0.16 -42.02
CA SER A 315 -27.69 -1.56 -41.65
C SER A 315 -27.80 -2.46 -42.90
N SER A 316 -27.00 -3.52 -43.02
CA SER A 316 -27.44 -4.87 -43.47
C SER A 316 -26.22 -5.81 -43.65
N ARG A 317 -26.21 -6.93 -42.89
CA ARG A 317 -26.33 -8.35 -43.34
C ARG A 317 -25.21 -8.82 -44.29
N ALA A 318 -24.31 -9.70 -43.84
CA ALA A 318 -24.46 -11.17 -43.73
C ALA A 318 -24.60 -11.88 -45.09
N GLN A 319 -23.63 -12.72 -45.45
CA GLN A 319 -23.81 -14.17 -45.70
C GLN A 319 -22.54 -14.88 -46.20
N HIS A 320 -22.37 -16.09 -45.66
CA HIS A 320 -21.80 -17.33 -46.19
C HIS A 320 -20.62 -17.31 -47.18
N ASP A 321 -19.57 -18.08 -46.87
CA ASP A 321 -19.45 -19.37 -47.56
C ASP A 321 -18.72 -20.44 -46.75
N THR A 322 -19.24 -21.66 -46.88
CA THR A 322 -18.80 -22.89 -46.23
C THR A 322 -18.19 -23.75 -47.32
N ARG A 323 -16.97 -24.29 -47.15
CA ARG A 323 -16.62 -25.51 -47.88
C ARG A 323 -15.68 -26.43 -47.12
N VAL A 324 -16.19 -27.65 -47.07
CA VAL A 324 -15.73 -28.88 -46.41
C VAL A 324 -14.88 -29.72 -47.38
N SER A 325 -14.19 -30.71 -46.81
CA SER A 325 -13.61 -31.94 -47.41
C SER A 325 -12.16 -31.84 -47.92
N GLN A 326 -11.18 -32.44 -47.22
CA GLN A 326 -10.82 -33.87 -47.10
C GLN A 326 -10.07 -34.44 -48.32
N LEU A 327 -8.84 -34.93 -48.09
CA LEU A 327 -8.20 -36.13 -48.65
C LEU A 327 -6.80 -36.24 -47.98
N ARG A 328 -6.63 -37.08 -46.95
CA ARG A 328 -6.31 -38.54 -46.92
C ARG A 328 -4.84 -38.91 -47.20
N HIS A 329 -4.28 -39.59 -46.18
CA HIS A 329 -3.41 -40.79 -46.23
C HIS A 329 -1.98 -40.65 -46.77
N ARG A 330 -0.95 -41.39 -46.34
CA ARG A 330 -0.63 -42.48 -45.37
C ARG A 330 0.93 -42.51 -45.40
N GLY A 331 1.72 -42.84 -44.38
CA GLY A 331 1.75 -44.12 -43.70
C GLY A 331 2.25 -45.25 -44.61
N GLY A 332 3.56 -45.33 -44.86
CA GLY A 332 4.21 -46.37 -45.66
C GLY A 332 5.58 -45.94 -46.16
#